data_AF-A0AAD9SYA4-F1
#
_entry.id   AF-A0AAD9SYA4-F1
#
_cell.length_a   1.000
_cell.length_b   1.000
_cell.length_c   1.000
_cell.angle_alpha   90.00
_cell.angle_beta   90.00
_cell.angle_gamma   90.00
#
_symmetry.space_group_name_H-M   'P 1'
#
loop_
_entity.id
_entity.type
_entity.pdbx_description
1 polymer ?
#
loop_
_entity_poly.entity_id
_entity_poly.type
_entity_poly.pdbx_seq_one_letter_code
_entity_poly.pdbx_strand_id
1 'polypeptide(L)'
;MPGTSRLPASLRNSFTIKKAGSSGQLLSLNVDLFRNIIFFLFLLRWTRKALLKLKGRGLFGTFVDIYTSIRRTLYGLFLRAPGVRSQVQKQVAEAITKLQGKLVPSGPGIIRYLTLPKEGWSEETVLKELETLANMDHTRWEDGFVSGAVYHGGDALIKLQTEAFGKFTVANPIHPDVFPGVRKMEAEIVSMVLSMFNAPTGSAGVTTGGGTESILMACLSARNKAYAERGVTEPEMILPETGHTAFRKAGEYFGIKVHLVACPAPGYQVHVPSVSRLINSNTILLVGSAPSFPHGIIDDITSLSKLAVKRKIPLHVDCCLGSFLVPFLEKAGFETESFDFRLKGVTSISCDTHKYGFAPKGNSTCLYRTEKLRSYQYFISPDWSGGVYASPSIAGSRPGALIAGCWASLMSVGELGYIKSCSEIVGATKKIADAIRHNPALNSDLEVLGHPLVSVVAFNSKTLDVYDIADAMTAKGWHLNSLQSPPAIHVAVTLPIVKVWEKLVADLEAVVEGEKEKERVRVAEGKGAKGKSLGDSAALYGVAGSLPNKSVVVELASGFLDTLYKA
;
A
#
# COMPACT_ATOMS: atom_id res chain seq x y z
N MET A 1 31.68 60.47 74.20
CA MET A 1 32.79 60.07 75.09
C MET A 1 33.26 58.67 74.68
N PRO A 2 34.55 58.33 74.76
CA PRO A 2 35.62 58.85 73.89
C PRO A 2 36.55 57.71 73.38
N GLY A 3 37.59 58.04 72.62
CA GLY A 3 38.81 57.24 72.52
C GLY A 3 39.11 56.74 71.10
N THR A 4 39.58 57.60 70.18
CA THR A 4 41.01 57.84 69.88
C THR A 4 41.86 56.58 69.74
N SER A 5 42.40 56.33 68.54
CA SER A 5 43.85 56.16 68.37
C SER A 5 44.24 56.29 66.90
N ARG A 6 45.40 56.90 66.66
CA ARG A 6 45.95 57.27 65.35
C ARG A 6 46.98 56.24 64.87
N LEU A 7 47.27 56.36 63.56
CA LEU A 7 48.48 55.94 62.81
C LEU A 7 48.40 54.56 62.11
N PRO A 8 49.14 54.32 60.99
CA PRO A 8 50.05 55.19 60.23
C PRO A 8 49.81 55.20 58.69
N ALA A 9 50.46 56.14 58.00
CA ALA A 9 50.48 56.30 56.53
C ALA A 9 51.30 55.23 55.77
N SER A 10 51.48 54.03 56.32
CA SER A 10 52.26 52.93 55.73
C SER A 10 51.42 51.87 55.00
N LEU A 11 50.11 52.10 54.84
CA LEU A 11 49.20 51.15 54.17
C LEU A 11 48.50 51.74 52.93
N ARG A 12 48.99 52.87 52.40
CA ARG A 12 48.42 53.53 51.21
C ARG A 12 48.73 52.85 49.86
N ASN A 13 49.45 51.72 49.83
CA ASN A 13 49.75 50.98 48.61
C ASN A 13 49.29 49.51 48.63
N SER A 14 48.00 49.27 48.89
CA SER A 14 47.45 47.91 48.78
C SER A 14 46.01 47.86 48.27
N PHE A 15 45.56 48.87 47.51
CA PHE A 15 44.31 48.81 46.76
C PHE A 15 44.58 48.95 45.27
N THR A 16 45.09 47.88 44.68
CA THR A 16 44.94 47.61 43.25
C THR A 16 44.73 46.12 43.03
N ILE A 17 43.66 45.58 43.63
CA ILE A 17 43.09 44.33 43.12
C ILE A 17 42.36 44.71 41.83
N LYS A 18 43.01 44.42 40.70
CA LYS A 18 42.35 44.33 39.40
C LYS A 18 41.05 43.55 39.57
N LYS A 19 39.91 44.18 39.30
CA LYS A 19 38.70 43.48 38.85
C LYS A 19 39.04 42.81 37.50
N ALA A 20 39.74 41.68 37.55
CA ALA A 20 39.86 40.80 36.40
C ALA A 20 38.56 39.99 36.35
N GLY A 21 37.75 40.24 35.33
CA GLY A 21 36.49 39.54 35.10
C GLY A 21 36.73 38.05 34.85
N SER A 22 36.71 37.24 35.91
CA SER A 22 36.78 35.78 35.81
C SER A 22 35.44 35.14 35.45
N SER A 23 34.32 35.86 35.63
CA SER A 23 32.99 35.35 35.26
C SER A 23 32.83 35.22 33.74
N GLY A 24 33.37 36.16 32.96
CA GLY A 24 33.27 36.15 31.49
C GLY A 24 34.06 35.02 30.82
N GLN A 25 35.27 34.69 31.33
CA GLN A 25 36.12 33.63 30.78
C GLN A 25 35.63 32.21 31.15
N LEU A 26 35.09 32.01 32.35
CA LEU A 26 34.45 30.74 32.74
C LEU A 26 33.15 30.50 31.96
N LEU A 27 32.34 31.54 31.72
CA LEU A 27 31.15 31.45 30.86
C LEU A 27 31.52 31.17 29.40
N SER A 28 32.54 31.83 28.83
CA SER A 28 32.96 31.57 27.44
C SER A 28 33.55 30.18 27.25
N LEU A 29 34.38 29.70 28.18
CA LEU A 29 34.92 28.33 28.16
C LEU A 29 33.82 27.27 28.27
N ASN A 30 32.79 27.51 29.08
CA ASN A 30 31.63 26.62 29.20
C ASN A 30 30.74 26.63 27.95
N VAL A 31 30.59 27.79 27.29
CA VAL A 31 29.83 27.90 26.03
C VAL A 31 30.58 27.24 24.88
N ASP A 32 31.91 27.42 24.77
CA ASP A 32 32.71 26.76 23.74
C ASP A 32 32.77 25.24 23.94
N LEU A 33 32.91 24.77 25.19
CA LEU A 33 32.83 23.34 25.50
C LEU A 33 31.46 22.75 25.16
N PHE A 34 30.38 23.43 25.53
CA PHE A 34 29.02 23.02 25.19
C PHE A 34 28.78 23.02 23.68
N ARG A 35 29.26 24.04 22.96
CA ARG A 35 29.23 24.11 21.49
C ARG A 35 29.98 22.93 20.87
N ASN A 36 31.17 22.62 21.38
CA ASN A 36 31.99 21.52 20.89
C ASN A 36 31.34 20.16 21.17
N ILE A 37 30.70 19.98 22.33
CA ILE A 37 29.93 18.76 22.66
C ILE A 37 28.74 18.62 21.70
N ILE A 38 27.95 19.68 21.48
CA ILE A 38 26.84 19.68 20.53
C ILE A 38 27.34 19.34 19.12
N PHE A 39 28.43 19.97 18.68
CA PHE A 39 29.02 19.73 17.38
C PHE A 39 29.54 18.29 17.24
N PHE A 40 30.18 17.74 18.28
CA PHE A 40 30.64 16.36 18.28
C PHE A 40 29.46 15.37 18.24
N LEU A 41 28.40 15.61 19.01
CA LEU A 41 27.18 14.80 18.95
C LEU A 41 26.51 14.88 17.57
N PHE A 42 26.52 16.07 16.95
CA PHE A 42 26.05 16.26 15.58
C PHE A 42 26.89 15.43 14.59
N LEU A 43 28.23 15.55 14.62
CA LEU A 43 29.13 14.79 13.76
C LEU A 43 28.98 13.28 13.97
N LEU A 44 28.89 12.82 15.22
CA LEU A 44 28.69 11.42 15.55
C LEU A 44 27.37 10.90 14.99
N ARG A 45 26.28 11.68 15.11
CA ARG A 45 24.97 11.33 14.54
C ARG A 45 25.03 11.18 13.02
N TRP A 46 25.64 12.13 12.32
CA TRP A 46 25.75 12.08 10.86
C TRP A 46 26.71 10.98 10.37
N THR A 47 27.83 10.78 11.06
CA THR A 47 28.78 9.70 10.77
C THR A 47 28.12 8.34 10.95
N ARG A 48 27.38 8.13 12.05
CA ARG A 48 26.61 6.90 12.27
C ARG A 48 25.58 6.67 11.17
N LYS A 49 24.82 7.71 10.77
CA LYS A 49 23.85 7.60 9.66
C LYS A 49 24.53 7.24 8.34
N ALA A 50 25.69 7.83 8.03
CA ALA A 50 26.47 7.52 6.84
C ALA A 50 26.98 6.07 6.86
N LEU A 51 27.56 5.63 7.98
CA LEU A 51 28.06 4.26 8.14
C LEU A 51 26.94 3.21 8.05
N LEU A 52 25.76 3.48 8.62
CA LEU A 52 24.61 2.59 8.49
C LEU A 52 24.13 2.48 7.04
N LYS A 53 24.10 3.60 6.31
CA LYS A 53 23.75 3.59 4.89
C LYS A 53 24.77 2.81 4.07
N LEU A 54 26.05 3.04 4.30
CA LEU A 54 27.15 2.33 3.64
C LEU A 54 27.12 0.83 3.94
N LYS A 55 26.90 0.43 5.20
CA LYS A 55 26.76 -0.97 5.60
C LYS A 55 25.55 -1.64 4.95
N GLY A 56 24.41 -0.95 4.92
CA GLY A 56 23.16 -1.48 4.39
C GLY A 56 23.17 -1.66 2.87
N ARG A 57 23.62 -0.62 2.15
CA ARG A 57 23.56 -0.56 0.68
C ARG A 57 24.86 -0.96 -0.01
N GLY A 58 25.96 -1.10 0.74
CA GLY A 58 27.31 -1.27 0.19
C GLY A 58 27.84 0.01 -0.47
N LEU A 59 29.09 -0.04 -0.94
CA LEU A 59 29.70 1.09 -1.67
C LEU A 59 28.89 1.43 -2.93
N PHE A 60 28.69 0.45 -3.80
CA PHE A 60 27.99 0.64 -5.08
C PHE A 60 26.56 1.13 -4.88
N GLY A 61 25.77 0.47 -4.01
CA GLY A 61 24.39 0.90 -3.74
C GLY A 61 24.31 2.29 -3.10
N THR A 62 25.30 2.68 -2.28
CA THR A 62 25.37 4.05 -1.74
C THR A 62 25.68 5.08 -2.83
N PHE A 63 26.57 4.77 -3.77
CA PHE A 63 26.83 5.64 -4.91
C PHE A 63 25.61 5.78 -5.83
N VAL A 64 24.92 4.67 -6.13
CA VAL A 64 23.69 4.66 -6.93
C VAL A 64 22.60 5.52 -6.25
N ASP A 65 22.45 5.40 -4.93
CA ASP A 65 21.53 6.23 -4.15
C ASP A 65 21.86 7.73 -4.24
N ILE A 66 23.14 8.07 -4.09
CA ILE A 66 23.60 9.46 -4.14
C ILE A 66 23.36 10.01 -5.55
N TYR A 67 23.75 9.27 -6.59
CA TYR A 67 23.51 9.64 -7.98
C TYR A 67 22.01 9.83 -8.25
N THR A 68 21.17 8.87 -7.85
CA THR A 68 19.72 8.95 -8.05
C THR A 68 19.12 10.14 -7.30
N SER A 69 19.58 10.42 -6.08
CA SER A 69 19.13 11.57 -5.30
C SER A 69 19.55 12.89 -5.95
N ILE A 70 20.81 13.01 -6.39
CA ILE A 70 21.33 14.20 -7.08
C ILE A 70 20.57 14.43 -8.38
N ARG A 71 20.44 13.40 -9.23
CA ARG A 71 19.71 13.45 -10.50
C ARG A 71 18.26 13.88 -10.28
N ARG A 72 17.57 13.32 -9.28
CA ARG A 72 16.20 13.71 -8.92
C ARG A 72 16.10 15.17 -8.49
N THR A 73 17.03 15.65 -7.67
CA THR A 73 17.06 17.04 -7.19
C THR A 73 17.35 18.00 -8.34
N LEU A 74 18.39 17.76 -9.13
CA LEU A 74 18.74 18.61 -10.28
C LEU A 74 17.62 18.65 -11.33
N TYR A 75 17.01 17.49 -11.63
CA TYR A 75 15.85 17.44 -12.52
C TYR A 75 14.64 18.20 -11.94
N GLY A 76 14.45 18.14 -10.61
CA GLY A 76 13.42 18.93 -9.92
C GLY A 76 13.68 20.43 -10.00
N LEU A 77 14.93 20.87 -9.90
CA LEU A 77 15.31 22.27 -10.11
C LEU A 77 15.07 22.71 -11.56
N PHE A 78 15.40 21.85 -12.54
CA PHE A 78 15.11 22.08 -13.95
C PHE A 78 13.61 22.26 -14.21
N LEU A 79 12.76 21.36 -13.69
CA LEU A 79 11.30 21.48 -13.82
C LEU A 79 10.73 22.77 -13.20
N ARG A 80 11.44 23.38 -12.26
CA ARG A 80 11.07 24.65 -11.60
C ARG A 80 11.63 25.89 -12.28
N ALA A 81 12.51 25.73 -13.27
CA ALA A 81 13.10 26.87 -13.98
C ALA A 81 12.02 27.69 -14.70
N PRO A 82 12.16 29.03 -14.78
CA PRO A 82 11.26 29.88 -15.56
C PRO A 82 11.16 29.38 -17.02
N GLY A 83 9.97 29.44 -17.62
CA GLY A 83 9.69 28.88 -18.96
C GLY A 83 9.37 27.38 -18.95
N VAL A 84 10.21 26.55 -18.34
CA VAL A 84 9.94 25.10 -18.18
C VAL A 84 8.73 24.90 -17.26
N ARG A 85 8.71 25.56 -16.11
CA ARG A 85 7.61 25.47 -15.15
C ARG A 85 6.28 25.84 -15.77
N SER A 86 6.22 26.93 -16.54
CA SER A 86 4.97 27.36 -17.21
C SER A 86 4.49 26.33 -18.23
N GLN A 87 5.41 25.71 -18.97
CA GLN A 87 5.05 24.68 -19.94
C GLN A 87 4.56 23.39 -19.26
N VAL A 88 5.22 22.97 -18.18
CA VAL A 88 4.80 21.81 -17.37
C VAL A 88 3.41 22.06 -16.78
N GLN A 89 3.19 23.22 -16.17
CA GLN A 89 1.89 23.59 -15.60
C GLN A 89 0.78 23.61 -16.66
N LYS A 90 1.07 24.14 -17.86
CA LYS A 90 0.13 24.11 -18.98
C LYS A 90 -0.24 22.67 -19.37
N GLN A 91 0.75 21.80 -19.55
CA GLN A 91 0.50 20.39 -19.91
C GLN A 91 -0.26 19.62 -18.81
N VAL A 92 0.07 19.87 -17.54
CA VAL A 92 -0.63 19.28 -16.40
C VAL A 92 -2.09 19.75 -16.37
N ALA A 93 -2.35 21.04 -16.57
CA ALA A 93 -3.70 21.59 -16.62
C ALA A 93 -4.53 21.05 -17.80
N GLU A 94 -3.91 20.89 -18.98
CA GLU A 94 -4.53 20.28 -20.15
C GLU A 94 -4.91 18.81 -19.88
N ALA A 95 -3.99 18.04 -19.28
CA ALA A 95 -4.25 16.65 -18.90
C ALA A 95 -5.36 16.52 -17.86
N ILE A 96 -5.38 17.39 -16.84
CA ILE A 96 -6.45 17.43 -15.83
C ILE A 96 -7.79 17.81 -16.47
N THR A 97 -7.80 18.76 -17.41
CA THR A 97 -9.02 19.13 -18.16
C THR A 97 -9.55 17.96 -18.97
N LYS A 98 -8.67 17.20 -19.65
CA LYS A 98 -9.05 15.98 -20.37
C LYS A 98 -9.62 14.92 -19.43
N LEU A 99 -9.03 14.74 -18.25
CA LEU A 99 -9.55 13.82 -17.22
C LEU A 99 -10.93 14.25 -16.71
N GLN A 100 -11.13 15.54 -16.48
CA GLN A 100 -12.44 16.08 -16.07
C GLN A 100 -13.52 15.80 -17.11
N GLY A 101 -13.22 16.02 -18.39
CA GLY A 101 -14.16 15.70 -19.47
C GLY A 101 -14.50 14.21 -19.60
N LYS A 102 -13.66 13.31 -19.07
CA LYS A 102 -13.91 11.86 -19.05
C LYS A 102 -14.65 11.38 -17.80
N LEU A 103 -14.34 11.94 -16.63
CA LEU A 103 -14.77 11.39 -15.35
C LEU A 103 -15.94 12.14 -14.73
N VAL A 104 -16.08 13.44 -15.00
CA VAL A 104 -17.17 14.25 -14.45
C VAL A 104 -18.38 14.09 -15.36
N PRO A 105 -19.48 13.45 -14.89
CA PRO A 105 -20.68 13.30 -15.70
C PRO A 105 -21.16 14.67 -16.16
N SER A 106 -21.27 14.85 -17.48
CA SER A 106 -21.66 16.12 -18.08
C SER A 106 -22.43 15.87 -19.37
N GLY A 107 -23.24 16.84 -19.77
CA GLY A 107 -24.04 16.78 -20.99
C GLY A 107 -25.56 16.78 -20.74
N PRO A 108 -26.35 16.67 -21.82
CA PRO A 108 -27.81 16.69 -21.74
C PRO A 108 -28.33 15.52 -20.90
N GLY A 109 -29.24 15.79 -19.96
CA GLY A 109 -29.87 14.77 -19.12
C GLY A 109 -29.13 14.44 -17.82
N ILE A 110 -27.90 14.93 -17.62
CA ILE A 110 -27.21 14.82 -16.32
C ILE A 110 -27.70 15.92 -15.39
N ILE A 111 -28.46 15.54 -14.37
CA ILE A 111 -28.90 16.44 -13.30
C ILE A 111 -27.86 16.44 -12.19
N ARG A 112 -27.54 17.63 -11.66
CA ARG A 112 -26.56 17.80 -10.59
C ARG A 112 -27.18 18.42 -9.36
N TYR A 113 -27.15 17.68 -8.26
CA TYR A 113 -27.68 18.10 -6.97
C TYR A 113 -26.56 18.74 -6.13
N LEU A 114 -26.38 20.06 -6.27
CA LEU A 114 -25.33 20.83 -5.58
C LEU A 114 -25.74 21.37 -4.21
N THR A 115 -27.04 21.31 -3.92
CA THR A 115 -27.63 21.72 -2.66
C THR A 115 -28.67 20.71 -2.23
N LEU A 116 -28.95 20.64 -0.94
CA LEU A 116 -30.08 19.86 -0.43
C LEU A 116 -31.38 20.27 -1.13
N PRO A 117 -32.28 19.32 -1.44
CA PRO A 117 -33.59 19.66 -1.96
C PRO A 117 -34.37 20.46 -0.89
N LYS A 118 -35.18 21.44 -1.32
CA LYS A 118 -35.95 22.29 -0.40
C LYS A 118 -36.94 21.48 0.45
N GLU A 119 -37.49 20.43 -0.15
CA GLU A 119 -38.37 19.46 0.49
C GLU A 119 -37.78 18.06 0.31
N GLY A 120 -37.97 17.20 1.30
CA GLY A 120 -37.54 15.80 1.21
C GLY A 120 -38.25 15.10 0.05
N TRP A 121 -37.48 14.33 -0.73
CA TRP A 121 -38.05 13.54 -1.81
C TRP A 121 -38.90 12.38 -1.29
N SER A 122 -39.89 11.97 -2.09
CA SER A 122 -40.59 10.71 -1.86
C SER A 122 -39.65 9.51 -2.02
N GLU A 123 -39.95 8.40 -1.36
CA GLU A 123 -39.21 7.15 -1.51
C GLU A 123 -39.10 6.72 -2.98
N GLU A 124 -40.20 6.79 -3.74
CA GLU A 124 -40.22 6.50 -5.18
C GLU A 124 -39.22 7.35 -5.97
N THR A 125 -39.14 8.66 -5.65
CA THR A 125 -38.22 9.58 -6.32
C THR A 125 -36.77 9.20 -6.02
N VAL A 126 -36.46 8.88 -4.76
CA VAL A 126 -35.12 8.44 -4.35
C VAL A 126 -34.75 7.13 -5.02
N LEU A 127 -35.65 6.14 -5.03
CA LEU A 127 -35.41 4.83 -5.64
C LEU A 127 -35.19 4.93 -7.15
N LYS A 128 -35.98 5.77 -7.84
CA LYS A 128 -35.81 6.03 -9.27
C LYS A 128 -34.47 6.71 -9.58
N GLU A 129 -34.04 7.64 -8.73
CA GLU A 129 -32.72 8.26 -8.88
C GLU A 129 -31.60 7.27 -8.62
N LEU A 130 -31.71 6.41 -7.60
CA LEU A 130 -30.75 5.34 -7.34
C LEU A 130 -30.65 4.37 -8.51
N GLU A 131 -31.76 4.01 -9.15
CA GLU A 131 -31.77 3.19 -10.37
C GLU A 131 -31.08 3.92 -11.54
N THR A 132 -31.30 5.22 -11.69
CA THR A 132 -30.63 6.03 -12.72
C THR A 132 -29.11 6.05 -12.49
N LEU A 133 -28.67 6.24 -11.25
CA LEU A 133 -27.25 6.24 -10.86
C LEU A 133 -26.61 4.85 -11.05
N ALA A 134 -27.33 3.78 -10.70
CA ALA A 134 -26.84 2.41 -10.88
C ALA A 134 -26.67 2.02 -12.36
N ASN A 135 -27.48 2.61 -13.25
CA ASN A 135 -27.45 2.36 -14.69
C ASN A 135 -26.58 3.36 -15.48
N MET A 136 -25.81 4.23 -14.81
CA MET A 136 -24.83 5.08 -15.49
C MET A 136 -23.82 4.23 -16.27
N ASP A 137 -23.35 4.75 -17.41
CA ASP A 137 -22.35 4.05 -18.21
C ASP A 137 -21.08 3.78 -17.39
N HIS A 138 -20.68 2.51 -17.33
CA HIS A 138 -19.57 2.05 -16.52
C HIS A 138 -18.91 0.84 -17.17
N THR A 139 -17.69 0.56 -16.75
CA THR A 139 -17.00 -0.65 -17.20
C THR A 139 -17.74 -1.88 -16.69
N ARG A 140 -18.28 -2.68 -17.63
CA ARG A 140 -19.13 -3.85 -17.37
C ARG A 140 -18.35 -4.97 -16.67
N TRP A 141 -18.25 -4.89 -15.35
CA TRP A 141 -17.59 -5.89 -14.53
C TRP A 141 -18.36 -7.20 -14.51
N GLU A 142 -19.68 -7.14 -14.75
CA GLU A 142 -20.61 -8.26 -14.85
C GLU A 142 -20.21 -9.24 -15.98
N ASP A 143 -19.62 -8.71 -17.05
CA ASP A 143 -19.12 -9.49 -18.19
C ASP A 143 -17.72 -10.08 -17.94
N GLY A 144 -17.09 -9.77 -16.81
CA GLY A 144 -15.78 -10.30 -16.43
C GLY A 144 -14.57 -9.61 -17.06
N PHE A 145 -14.73 -8.40 -17.61
CA PHE A 145 -13.65 -7.69 -18.31
C PHE A 145 -12.75 -6.82 -17.41
N VAL A 146 -12.96 -6.87 -16.09
CA VAL A 146 -12.28 -6.01 -15.11
C VAL A 146 -11.34 -6.83 -14.25
N SER A 147 -10.04 -6.49 -14.28
CA SER A 147 -9.01 -7.07 -13.41
C SER A 147 -9.29 -6.74 -11.95
N GLY A 148 -9.41 -7.76 -11.10
CA GLY A 148 -9.74 -7.59 -9.69
C GLY A 148 -11.12 -6.95 -9.50
N ALA A 149 -11.17 -5.79 -8.83
CA ALA A 149 -12.37 -5.01 -8.50
C ALA A 149 -13.49 -5.79 -7.80
N VAL A 150 -14.22 -6.63 -8.53
CA VAL A 150 -15.29 -7.51 -8.07
C VAL A 150 -14.83 -8.97 -8.05
N TYR A 151 -14.86 -9.58 -6.86
CA TYR A 151 -14.21 -10.87 -6.62
C TYR A 151 -15.15 -12.08 -6.80
N HIS A 152 -16.45 -11.91 -6.52
CA HIS A 152 -17.47 -12.95 -6.67
C HIS A 152 -18.56 -12.57 -7.68
N GLY A 153 -19.32 -11.50 -7.41
CA GLY A 153 -20.29 -10.94 -8.36
C GLY A 153 -21.50 -11.84 -8.67
N GLY A 154 -21.89 -12.73 -7.73
CA GLY A 154 -22.99 -13.67 -7.96
C GLY A 154 -24.26 -13.24 -7.21
N ASP A 155 -25.40 -13.23 -7.90
CA ASP A 155 -26.67 -12.70 -7.41
C ASP A 155 -27.13 -13.32 -6.09
N ALA A 156 -26.94 -14.64 -5.93
CA ALA A 156 -27.35 -15.34 -4.70
C ALA A 156 -26.59 -14.83 -3.47
N LEU A 157 -25.28 -14.59 -3.59
CA LEU A 157 -24.46 -14.07 -2.48
C LEU A 157 -24.75 -12.58 -2.25
N ILE A 158 -24.93 -11.80 -3.31
CA ILE A 158 -25.31 -10.39 -3.21
C ILE A 158 -26.64 -10.25 -2.47
N LYS A 159 -27.65 -11.06 -2.82
CA LYS A 159 -28.94 -11.07 -2.15
C LYS A 159 -28.81 -11.39 -0.66
N LEU A 160 -28.08 -12.45 -0.31
CA LEU A 160 -27.84 -12.82 1.09
C LEU A 160 -27.14 -11.70 1.86
N GLN A 161 -26.13 -11.07 1.26
CA GLN A 161 -25.43 -9.95 1.86
C GLN A 161 -26.39 -8.79 2.09
N THR A 162 -27.19 -8.38 1.11
CA THR A 162 -28.17 -7.29 1.23
C THR A 162 -29.20 -7.57 2.33
N GLU A 163 -29.68 -8.82 2.45
CA GLU A 163 -30.55 -9.23 3.56
C GLU A 163 -29.85 -9.11 4.93
N ALA A 164 -28.57 -9.49 5.01
CA ALA A 164 -27.76 -9.29 6.21
C ALA A 164 -27.54 -7.80 6.52
N PHE A 165 -27.29 -6.96 5.52
CA PHE A 165 -27.19 -5.51 5.69
C PHE A 165 -28.46 -4.94 6.30
N GLY A 166 -29.62 -5.24 5.69
CA GLY A 166 -30.92 -4.73 6.12
C GLY A 166 -31.23 -5.05 7.59
N LYS A 167 -30.81 -6.21 8.09
CA LYS A 167 -31.00 -6.61 9.50
C LYS A 167 -30.15 -5.82 10.48
N PHE A 168 -29.01 -5.28 10.05
CA PHE A 168 -28.01 -4.65 10.91
C PHE A 168 -27.67 -3.20 10.52
N THR A 169 -28.52 -2.55 9.71
CA THR A 169 -28.29 -1.20 9.13
C THR A 169 -27.90 -0.15 10.17
N VAL A 170 -28.51 -0.18 11.37
CA VAL A 170 -28.26 0.79 12.45
C VAL A 170 -27.15 0.37 13.42
N ALA A 171 -26.61 -0.84 13.25
CA ALA A 171 -25.72 -1.41 14.25
C ALA A 171 -24.34 -0.75 14.22
N ASN A 172 -23.83 -0.37 15.40
CA ASN A 172 -22.53 0.25 15.57
C ASN A 172 -21.72 -0.50 16.65
N PRO A 173 -20.63 -1.21 16.30
CA PRO A 173 -19.91 -2.08 17.21
C PRO A 173 -19.12 -1.35 18.31
N ILE A 174 -19.09 -0.01 18.32
CA ILE A 174 -18.60 0.75 19.48
C ILE A 174 -19.52 0.61 20.71
N HIS A 175 -20.78 0.20 20.50
CA HIS A 175 -21.76 -0.09 21.55
C HIS A 175 -22.04 -1.60 21.62
N PRO A 176 -21.09 -2.42 22.14
CA PRO A 176 -21.21 -3.88 22.11
C PRO A 176 -22.32 -4.43 23.03
N ASP A 177 -22.75 -3.66 24.02
CA ASP A 177 -23.90 -3.92 24.89
C ASP A 177 -25.24 -3.72 24.17
N VAL A 178 -25.31 -2.71 23.29
CA VAL A 178 -26.48 -2.45 22.44
C VAL A 178 -26.56 -3.42 21.26
N PHE A 179 -25.40 -3.77 20.67
CA PHE A 179 -25.31 -4.65 19.49
C PHE A 179 -24.46 -5.92 19.74
N PRO A 180 -24.84 -6.78 20.70
CA PRO A 180 -24.04 -7.95 21.08
C PRO A 180 -23.91 -8.97 19.94
N GLY A 181 -24.91 -9.05 19.05
CA GLY A 181 -24.85 -9.90 17.85
C GLY A 181 -23.74 -9.49 16.89
N VAL A 182 -23.55 -8.18 16.64
CA VAL A 182 -22.45 -7.68 15.81
C VAL A 182 -21.11 -7.96 16.47
N ARG A 183 -20.99 -7.71 17.78
CA ARG A 183 -19.78 -8.06 18.53
C ARG A 183 -19.46 -9.55 18.40
N LYS A 184 -20.45 -10.43 18.53
CA LYS A 184 -20.28 -11.88 18.35
C LYS A 184 -19.72 -12.20 16.95
N MET A 185 -20.40 -11.75 15.91
CA MET A 185 -19.99 -11.97 14.51
C MET A 185 -18.58 -11.46 14.24
N GLU A 186 -18.23 -10.28 14.75
CA GLU A 186 -16.91 -9.68 14.56
C GLU A 186 -15.78 -10.56 15.11
N ALA A 187 -15.95 -11.12 16.31
CA ALA A 187 -14.93 -12.01 16.87
C ALA A 187 -14.89 -13.39 16.19
N GLU A 188 -16.04 -13.90 15.72
CA GLU A 188 -16.09 -15.14 14.96
C GLU A 188 -15.36 -15.00 13.62
N ILE A 189 -15.50 -13.86 12.94
CA ILE A 189 -14.71 -13.53 11.75
C ILE A 189 -13.22 -13.62 12.05
N VAL A 190 -12.76 -12.93 13.10
CA VAL A 190 -11.34 -12.95 13.50
C VAL A 190 -10.89 -14.38 13.85
N SER A 191 -11.71 -15.13 14.59
CA SER A 191 -11.41 -16.51 14.99
C SER A 191 -11.28 -17.45 13.80
N MET A 192 -12.21 -17.40 12.84
CA MET A 192 -12.16 -18.20 11.61
C MET A 192 -10.92 -17.90 10.80
N VAL A 193 -10.57 -16.62 10.63
CA VAL A 193 -9.39 -16.24 9.85
C VAL A 193 -8.12 -16.64 10.61
N LEU A 194 -8.03 -16.48 11.93
CA LEU A 194 -6.90 -17.00 12.72
C LEU A 194 -6.71 -18.51 12.55
N SER A 195 -7.80 -19.28 12.61
CA SER A 195 -7.79 -20.73 12.38
C SER A 195 -7.28 -21.08 10.98
N MET A 196 -7.78 -20.38 9.96
CA MET A 196 -7.36 -20.55 8.56
C MET A 196 -5.86 -20.32 8.34
N PHE A 197 -5.25 -19.38 9.07
CA PHE A 197 -3.82 -19.08 9.00
C PHE A 197 -2.97 -19.86 10.04
N ASN A 198 -3.51 -20.93 10.62
CA ASN A 198 -2.81 -21.80 11.57
C ASN A 198 -2.24 -21.03 12.78
N ALA A 199 -2.98 -20.04 13.27
CA ALA A 199 -2.54 -19.22 14.39
C ALA A 199 -2.45 -20.04 15.68
N PRO A 200 -1.36 -19.90 16.48
CA PRO A 200 -1.24 -20.62 17.74
C PRO A 200 -2.25 -20.12 18.78
N THR A 201 -2.50 -20.92 19.81
CA THR A 201 -3.26 -20.50 21.00
C THR A 201 -2.69 -19.21 21.60
N GLY A 202 -3.56 -18.29 22.01
CA GLY A 202 -3.17 -16.96 22.50
C GLY A 202 -2.93 -15.93 21.38
N SER A 203 -3.15 -16.29 20.11
CA SER A 203 -3.23 -15.34 19.00
C SER A 203 -4.52 -14.52 19.08
N ALA A 204 -4.50 -13.34 18.46
CA ALA A 204 -5.66 -12.47 18.42
C ALA A 204 -5.64 -11.60 17.16
N GLY A 205 -6.77 -10.96 16.87
CA GLY A 205 -6.86 -10.00 15.78
C GLY A 205 -7.95 -8.97 16.00
N VAL A 206 -8.15 -8.14 14.99
CA VAL A 206 -9.26 -7.18 14.88
C VAL A 206 -9.78 -7.16 13.45
N THR A 207 -11.05 -6.80 13.27
CA THR A 207 -11.54 -6.40 11.94
C THR A 207 -11.16 -4.96 11.66
N THR A 208 -11.07 -4.60 10.38
CA THR A 208 -10.76 -3.25 9.90
C THR A 208 -11.60 -2.95 8.65
N GLY A 209 -11.65 -1.67 8.24
CA GLY A 209 -12.35 -1.23 7.05
C GLY A 209 -11.72 -1.70 5.72
N GLY A 210 -10.54 -2.33 5.74
CA GLY A 210 -9.86 -2.82 4.54
C GLY A 210 -8.37 -3.05 4.76
N GLY A 211 -7.71 -3.65 3.77
CA GLY A 211 -6.29 -4.03 3.87
C GLY A 211 -5.34 -2.87 4.15
N THR A 212 -5.66 -1.66 3.66
CA THR A 212 -4.89 -0.45 4.01
C THR A 212 -4.94 -0.19 5.51
N GLU A 213 -6.12 -0.22 6.15
CA GLU A 213 -6.21 -0.05 7.60
C GLU A 213 -5.50 -1.19 8.34
N SER A 214 -5.64 -2.44 7.89
CA SER A 214 -4.92 -3.58 8.49
C SER A 214 -3.39 -3.40 8.48
N ILE A 215 -2.84 -2.92 7.37
CA ILE A 215 -1.41 -2.61 7.24
C ILE A 215 -1.02 -1.45 8.16
N LEU A 216 -1.82 -0.38 8.20
CA LEU A 216 -1.58 0.77 9.08
C LEU A 216 -1.55 0.31 10.55
N MET A 217 -2.51 -0.50 10.99
CA MET A 217 -2.58 -1.01 12.36
C MET A 217 -1.37 -1.90 12.70
N ALA A 218 -0.94 -2.77 11.79
CA ALA A 218 0.26 -3.59 11.98
C ALA A 218 1.54 -2.74 12.14
N CYS A 219 1.68 -1.69 11.33
CA CYS A 219 2.80 -0.75 11.43
C CYS A 219 2.75 0.06 12.74
N LEU A 220 1.56 0.52 13.14
CA LEU A 220 1.34 1.23 14.40
C LEU A 220 1.70 0.35 15.60
N SER A 221 1.23 -0.90 15.62
CA SER A 221 1.59 -1.89 16.64
C SER A 221 3.11 -2.09 16.74
N ALA A 222 3.78 -2.31 15.61
CA ALA A 222 5.24 -2.50 15.58
C ALA A 222 6.00 -1.26 16.10
N ARG A 223 5.54 -0.05 15.75
CA ARG A 223 6.10 1.22 16.22
C ARG A 223 5.93 1.37 17.73
N ASN A 224 4.72 1.21 18.23
CA ASN A 224 4.39 1.38 19.63
C ASN A 224 5.09 0.32 20.50
N LYS A 225 5.20 -0.92 20.02
CA LYS A 225 6.01 -1.97 20.64
C LYS A 225 7.48 -1.57 20.76
N ALA A 226 8.09 -1.09 19.68
CA ALA A 226 9.50 -0.70 19.67
C ALA A 226 9.78 0.52 20.56
N TYR A 227 8.84 1.46 20.63
CA TYR A 227 8.93 2.57 21.59
C TYR A 227 8.86 2.06 23.03
N ALA A 228 7.82 1.28 23.37
CA ALA A 228 7.57 0.83 24.73
C ALA A 228 8.64 -0.13 25.27
N GLU A 229 9.15 -1.05 24.44
CA GLU A 229 10.09 -2.09 24.90
C GLU A 229 11.56 -1.76 24.63
N ARG A 230 11.85 -0.88 23.64
CA ARG A 230 13.22 -0.61 23.19
C ARG A 230 13.57 0.88 23.14
N GLY A 231 12.63 1.80 23.44
CA GLY A 231 12.87 3.24 23.40
C GLY A 231 13.17 3.80 22.01
N VAL A 232 12.70 3.14 20.94
CA VAL A 232 12.98 3.59 19.56
C VAL A 232 12.16 4.84 19.21
N THR A 233 12.84 5.97 18.95
CA THR A 233 12.22 7.26 18.59
C THR A 233 12.36 7.65 17.12
N GLU A 234 13.28 7.04 16.37
CA GLU A 234 13.43 7.19 14.91
C GLU A 234 13.13 5.84 14.21
N PRO A 235 11.88 5.35 14.22
CA PRO A 235 11.55 3.99 13.77
C PRO A 235 11.82 3.79 12.28
N GLU A 236 12.34 2.61 11.93
CA GLU A 236 12.61 2.22 10.54
C GLU A 236 11.94 0.88 10.19
N MET A 237 11.41 0.74 8.98
CA MET A 237 10.91 -0.54 8.46
C MET A 237 11.58 -0.91 7.15
N ILE A 238 11.69 -2.21 6.90
CA ILE A 238 12.30 -2.75 5.67
C ILE A 238 11.19 -3.40 4.84
N LEU A 239 10.99 -2.86 3.63
CA LEU A 239 9.85 -3.13 2.76
C LEU A 239 10.36 -3.58 1.37
N PRO A 240 9.90 -4.72 0.84
CA PRO A 240 10.10 -5.07 -0.57
C PRO A 240 9.59 -3.96 -1.50
N GLU A 241 10.26 -3.69 -2.61
CA GLU A 241 9.80 -2.66 -3.57
C GLU A 241 8.41 -2.95 -4.14
N THR A 242 8.02 -4.23 -4.19
CA THR A 242 6.71 -4.75 -4.60
C THR A 242 5.64 -4.72 -3.51
N GLY A 243 6.01 -4.41 -2.26
CA GLY A 243 5.09 -4.32 -1.13
C GLY A 243 4.06 -3.19 -1.31
N HIS A 244 2.84 -3.39 -0.78
CA HIS A 244 1.73 -2.48 -1.01
C HIS A 244 2.03 -1.04 -0.55
N THR A 245 1.52 -0.04 -1.28
CA THR A 245 1.79 1.39 -0.98
C THR A 245 1.22 1.85 0.36
N ALA A 246 0.30 1.10 0.97
CA ALA A 246 -0.19 1.33 2.33
C ALA A 246 0.94 1.32 3.37
N PHE A 247 2.02 0.56 3.18
CA PHE A 247 3.19 0.65 4.05
C PHE A 247 3.85 2.03 3.93
N ARG A 248 4.02 2.56 2.72
CA ARG A 248 4.58 3.91 2.54
C ARG A 248 3.68 4.98 3.15
N LYS A 249 2.35 4.82 3.02
CA LYS A 249 1.35 5.65 3.72
C LYS A 249 1.50 5.56 5.25
N ALA A 250 1.72 4.37 5.80
CA ALA A 250 2.02 4.18 7.23
C ALA A 250 3.31 4.91 7.62
N GLY A 251 4.34 4.85 6.77
CA GLY A 251 5.61 5.55 6.95
C GLY A 251 5.42 7.05 7.09
N GLU A 252 4.62 7.64 6.21
CA GLU A 252 4.26 9.05 6.24
C GLU A 252 3.41 9.41 7.46
N TYR A 253 2.32 8.70 7.69
CA TYR A 253 1.36 9.02 8.76
C TYR A 253 1.94 8.83 10.16
N PHE A 254 2.83 7.86 10.34
CA PHE A 254 3.33 7.46 11.66
C PHE A 254 4.80 7.83 11.91
N GLY A 255 5.45 8.53 10.96
CA GLY A 255 6.84 8.93 11.06
C GLY A 255 7.82 7.76 11.04
N ILE A 256 7.52 6.71 10.27
CA ILE A 256 8.37 5.51 10.12
C ILE A 256 9.18 5.63 8.83
N LYS A 257 10.50 5.61 8.95
CA LYS A 257 11.38 5.64 7.79
C LYS A 257 11.36 4.30 7.05
N VAL A 258 11.07 4.34 5.75
CA VAL A 258 10.95 3.15 4.90
C VAL A 258 12.24 2.89 4.14
N HIS A 259 12.81 1.70 4.31
CA HIS A 259 13.89 1.19 3.46
C HIS A 259 13.33 0.22 2.45
N LEU A 260 13.38 0.61 1.18
CA LEU A 260 13.00 -0.24 0.07
C LEU A 260 14.11 -1.23 -0.27
N VAL A 261 13.73 -2.47 -0.56
CA VAL A 261 14.63 -3.54 -1.00
C VAL A 261 14.15 -4.06 -2.34
N ALA A 262 15.07 -4.09 -3.31
CA ALA A 262 14.80 -4.57 -4.66
C ALA A 262 14.30 -6.02 -4.67
N CYS A 263 13.39 -6.28 -5.61
CA CYS A 263 12.86 -7.59 -5.93
C CYS A 263 13.30 -7.98 -7.35
N PRO A 264 14.55 -8.44 -7.53
CA PRO A 264 15.16 -8.57 -8.85
C PRO A 264 14.53 -9.70 -9.68
N ALA A 265 14.55 -9.52 -11.01
CA ALA A 265 14.31 -10.60 -11.96
C ALA A 265 15.37 -11.72 -11.81
N PRO A 266 15.06 -12.97 -12.21
CA PRO A 266 13.77 -13.42 -12.74
C PRO A 266 12.74 -13.76 -11.66
N GLY A 267 13.12 -13.83 -10.39
CA GLY A 267 12.23 -14.30 -9.31
C GLY A 267 11.23 -13.25 -8.83
N TYR A 268 11.56 -11.96 -8.91
CA TYR A 268 10.74 -10.85 -8.39
C TYR A 268 10.33 -10.98 -6.91
N GLN A 269 11.08 -11.77 -6.14
CA GLN A 269 11.00 -11.87 -4.68
C GLN A 269 12.00 -10.92 -4.03
N VAL A 270 11.72 -10.49 -2.80
CA VAL A 270 12.64 -9.66 -2.04
C VAL A 270 14.00 -10.32 -1.82
N HIS A 271 15.08 -9.57 -2.07
CA HIS A 271 16.43 -10.07 -1.82
C HIS A 271 16.78 -10.08 -0.31
N VAL A 272 16.53 -11.21 0.37
CA VAL A 272 16.71 -11.39 1.82
C VAL A 272 18.10 -10.99 2.36
N PRO A 273 19.24 -11.25 1.66
CA PRO A 273 20.53 -10.75 2.12
C PRO A 273 20.61 -9.23 2.20
N SER A 274 19.94 -8.50 1.28
CA SER A 274 19.84 -7.03 1.35
C SER A 274 18.99 -6.58 2.55
N VAL A 275 17.88 -7.28 2.83
CA VAL A 275 17.08 -7.04 4.04
C VAL A 275 17.96 -7.16 5.29
N SER A 276 18.72 -8.25 5.41
CA SER A 276 19.61 -8.51 6.56
C SER A 276 20.66 -7.41 6.78
N ARG A 277 21.21 -6.82 5.72
CA ARG A 277 22.21 -5.73 5.82
C ARG A 277 21.62 -4.41 6.30
N LEU A 278 20.35 -4.14 5.99
CA LEU A 278 19.67 -2.89 6.37
C LEU A 278 19.20 -2.87 7.82
N ILE A 279 19.10 -4.03 8.46
CA ILE A 279 18.68 -4.15 9.86
C ILE A 279 19.64 -3.42 10.80
N ASN A 280 19.08 -2.59 11.67
CA ASN A 280 19.81 -1.84 12.68
C ASN A 280 18.96 -1.64 13.96
N SER A 281 19.48 -0.88 14.92
CA SER A 281 18.85 -0.65 16.22
C SER A 281 17.48 0.04 16.17
N ASN A 282 17.17 0.72 15.06
CA ASN A 282 15.91 1.42 14.86
C ASN A 282 14.91 0.60 14.04
N THR A 283 15.30 -0.56 13.52
CA THR A 283 14.38 -1.40 12.74
C THR A 283 13.28 -1.96 13.64
N ILE A 284 12.04 -1.71 13.25
CA ILE A 284 10.82 -2.10 13.99
C ILE A 284 10.00 -3.17 13.29
N LEU A 285 10.13 -3.32 11.97
CA LEU A 285 9.28 -4.19 11.17
C LEU A 285 10.00 -4.67 9.90
N LEU A 286 9.90 -5.97 9.64
CA LEU A 286 10.16 -6.58 8.34
C LEU A 286 8.81 -6.88 7.67
N VAL A 287 8.77 -6.77 6.34
CA VAL A 287 7.55 -7.02 5.55
C VAL A 287 7.85 -8.03 4.45
N GLY A 288 6.90 -8.94 4.18
CA GLY A 288 6.84 -9.74 2.97
C GLY A 288 5.39 -9.85 2.50
N SER A 289 5.17 -10.12 1.21
CA SER A 289 3.82 -10.24 0.63
C SER A 289 3.51 -11.67 0.20
N ALA A 290 2.24 -12.07 0.34
CA ALA A 290 1.75 -13.39 -0.04
C ALA A 290 0.38 -13.28 -0.76
N PRO A 291 0.34 -13.04 -2.07
CA PRO A 291 1.41 -12.53 -2.91
C PRO A 291 1.44 -10.99 -2.94
N SER A 292 2.46 -10.43 -3.58
CA SER A 292 2.52 -9.00 -3.92
C SER A 292 1.52 -8.63 -5.02
N PHE A 293 0.93 -7.44 -4.91
CA PHE A 293 -0.03 -6.93 -5.90
C PHE A 293 0.56 -6.78 -7.31
N PRO A 294 1.77 -6.20 -7.51
CA PRO A 294 2.25 -5.93 -8.86
C PRO A 294 2.42 -7.19 -9.70
N HIS A 295 3.10 -8.21 -9.19
CA HIS A 295 3.53 -9.36 -10.00
C HIS A 295 2.87 -10.70 -9.61
N GLY A 296 2.06 -10.73 -8.54
CA GLY A 296 1.47 -11.99 -8.08
C GLY A 296 2.45 -12.97 -7.45
N ILE A 297 3.61 -12.48 -7.01
CA ILE A 297 4.70 -13.28 -6.45
C ILE A 297 4.63 -13.29 -4.92
N ILE A 298 4.70 -14.50 -4.34
CA ILE A 298 4.87 -14.72 -2.90
C ILE A 298 6.35 -14.53 -2.57
N ASP A 299 6.67 -13.67 -1.60
CA ASP A 299 8.04 -13.51 -1.12
C ASP A 299 8.52 -14.76 -0.36
N ASP A 300 9.83 -14.96 -0.22
CA ASP A 300 10.39 -16.02 0.63
C ASP A 300 10.16 -15.71 2.13
N ILE A 301 8.93 -15.94 2.59
CA ILE A 301 8.49 -15.70 3.98
C ILE A 301 9.23 -16.63 4.93
N THR A 302 9.63 -17.82 4.48
CA THR A 302 10.39 -18.77 5.29
C THR A 302 11.75 -18.20 5.69
N SER A 303 12.51 -17.64 4.74
CA SER A 303 13.78 -17.00 5.03
C SER A 303 13.63 -15.69 5.79
N LEU A 304 12.61 -14.88 5.49
CA LEU A 304 12.28 -13.69 6.27
C LEU A 304 11.95 -14.04 7.72
N SER A 305 11.21 -15.12 7.96
CA SER A 305 10.85 -15.62 9.29
C SER A 305 12.09 -16.04 10.08
N LYS A 306 13.01 -16.81 9.46
CA LYS A 306 14.29 -17.17 10.09
C LYS A 306 15.10 -15.93 10.48
N LEU A 307 15.13 -14.92 9.60
CA LEU A 307 15.81 -13.65 9.86
C LEU A 307 15.14 -12.86 11.00
N ALA A 308 13.82 -12.77 11.01
CA ALA A 308 13.00 -12.10 12.02
C ALA A 308 13.26 -12.69 13.42
N VAL A 309 13.27 -14.02 13.54
CA VAL A 309 13.62 -14.73 14.79
C VAL A 309 15.04 -14.40 15.22
N LYS A 310 16.02 -14.54 14.32
CA LYS A 310 17.44 -14.28 14.60
C LYS A 310 17.70 -12.85 15.08
N ARG A 311 16.95 -11.88 14.55
CA ARG A 311 17.12 -10.45 14.84
C ARG A 311 16.14 -9.92 15.89
N LYS A 312 15.19 -10.74 16.35
CA LYS A 312 14.13 -10.36 17.29
C LYS A 312 13.33 -9.14 16.83
N ILE A 313 13.01 -9.09 15.53
CA ILE A 313 12.23 -8.02 14.90
C ILE A 313 10.90 -8.61 14.39
N PRO A 314 9.76 -7.95 14.63
CA PRO A 314 8.48 -8.33 14.04
C PRO A 314 8.55 -8.54 12.52
N LEU A 315 7.93 -9.60 12.02
CA LEU A 315 7.64 -9.81 10.60
C LEU A 315 6.14 -9.73 10.39
N HIS A 316 5.73 -8.87 9.47
CA HIS A 316 4.37 -8.80 8.97
C HIS A 316 4.29 -9.42 7.59
N VAL A 317 3.30 -10.31 7.39
CA VAL A 317 2.99 -10.90 6.09
C VAL A 317 1.73 -10.25 5.54
N ASP A 318 1.89 -9.50 4.45
CA ASP A 318 0.77 -8.92 3.73
C ASP A 318 0.11 -9.99 2.85
N CYS A 319 -0.92 -10.63 3.39
CA CYS A 319 -1.79 -11.57 2.68
C CYS A 319 -3.13 -10.92 2.33
N CYS A 320 -3.18 -9.58 2.18
CA CYS A 320 -4.41 -8.88 1.82
C CYS A 320 -4.96 -9.42 0.51
N LEU A 321 -4.12 -9.49 -0.53
CA LEU A 321 -4.49 -10.03 -1.83
C LEU A 321 -4.60 -11.55 -1.83
N GLY A 322 -3.68 -12.26 -1.17
CA GLY A 322 -3.71 -13.71 -1.08
C GLY A 322 -4.96 -14.24 -0.37
N SER A 323 -5.51 -13.44 0.56
CA SER A 323 -6.86 -13.56 1.11
C SER A 323 -7.22 -15.03 1.42
N PHE A 324 -8.34 -15.52 0.88
CA PHE A 324 -8.82 -16.90 1.00
C PHE A 324 -8.39 -17.77 -0.20
N LEU A 325 -7.27 -17.45 -0.87
CA LEU A 325 -6.66 -18.31 -1.89
C LEU A 325 -5.42 -18.99 -1.35
N VAL A 326 -4.44 -18.21 -0.88
CA VAL A 326 -3.15 -18.72 -0.42
C VAL A 326 -3.28 -19.77 0.69
N PRO A 327 -4.16 -19.59 1.71
CA PRO A 327 -4.42 -20.63 2.72
C PRO A 327 -5.03 -21.93 2.18
N PHE A 328 -5.66 -21.89 1.00
CA PHE A 328 -6.37 -23.03 0.41
C PHE A 328 -5.66 -23.65 -0.81
N LEU A 329 -4.50 -23.13 -1.24
CA LEU A 329 -3.75 -23.67 -2.39
C LEU A 329 -3.47 -25.17 -2.25
N GLU A 330 -2.95 -25.60 -1.10
CA GLU A 330 -2.62 -27.00 -0.82
C GLU A 330 -3.86 -27.89 -0.90
N LYS A 331 -4.97 -27.46 -0.26
CA LYS A 331 -6.24 -28.19 -0.25
C LYS A 331 -6.91 -28.23 -1.64
N ALA A 332 -6.65 -27.24 -2.48
CA ALA A 332 -7.09 -27.20 -3.87
C ALA A 332 -6.15 -27.97 -4.84
N GLY A 333 -5.08 -28.58 -4.33
CA GLY A 333 -4.15 -29.39 -5.12
C GLY A 333 -3.11 -28.60 -5.90
N PHE A 334 -2.85 -27.34 -5.53
CA PHE A 334 -1.82 -26.51 -6.16
C PHE A 334 -0.53 -26.45 -5.35
N GLU A 335 0.54 -26.07 -6.04
CA GLU A 335 1.81 -25.71 -5.42
C GLU A 335 1.61 -24.54 -4.43
N THR A 336 2.30 -24.63 -3.29
CA THR A 336 2.21 -23.64 -2.22
C THR A 336 3.56 -23.45 -1.54
N GLU A 337 3.73 -22.29 -0.93
CA GLU A 337 4.88 -21.94 -0.11
C GLU A 337 4.42 -21.64 1.32
N SER A 338 5.25 -21.92 2.32
CA SER A 338 4.93 -21.56 3.71
C SER A 338 4.95 -20.04 3.91
N PHE A 339 3.86 -19.49 4.46
CA PHE A 339 3.67 -18.04 4.59
C PHE A 339 3.03 -17.58 5.92
N ASP A 340 2.37 -18.49 6.65
CA ASP A 340 1.47 -18.14 7.76
C ASP A 340 2.10 -18.31 9.16
N PHE A 341 1.27 -18.39 10.21
CA PHE A 341 1.73 -18.49 11.60
C PHE A 341 2.45 -19.80 11.94
N ARG A 342 2.47 -20.82 11.07
CA ARG A 342 3.38 -21.98 11.20
C ARG A 342 4.85 -21.55 11.25
N LEU A 343 5.18 -20.45 10.59
CA LEU A 343 6.52 -19.85 10.60
C LEU A 343 6.74 -18.99 11.85
N LYS A 344 7.56 -19.47 12.80
CA LYS A 344 7.79 -18.82 14.12
C LYS A 344 8.07 -17.31 14.09
N GLY A 345 8.74 -16.80 13.05
CA GLY A 345 9.05 -15.39 12.91
C GLY A 345 7.88 -14.49 12.50
N VAL A 346 6.82 -15.04 11.89
CA VAL A 346 5.63 -14.27 11.47
C VAL A 346 4.90 -13.79 12.70
N THR A 347 4.86 -12.49 12.94
CA THR A 347 4.23 -11.89 14.13
C THR A 347 2.85 -11.32 13.85
N SER A 348 2.57 -10.92 12.61
CA SER A 348 1.26 -10.44 12.19
C SER A 348 0.99 -10.76 10.72
N ILE A 349 -0.29 -10.84 10.37
CA ILE A 349 -0.76 -11.10 9.00
C ILE A 349 -1.99 -10.22 8.74
N SER A 350 -2.06 -9.55 7.59
CA SER A 350 -3.29 -8.89 7.11
C SER A 350 -4.00 -9.77 6.08
N CYS A 351 -5.34 -9.82 6.13
CA CYS A 351 -6.16 -10.61 5.22
C CYS A 351 -7.47 -9.89 4.88
N ASP A 352 -7.68 -9.56 3.60
CA ASP A 352 -8.89 -8.90 3.15
C ASP A 352 -10.01 -9.91 2.95
N THR A 353 -11.03 -9.86 3.81
CA THR A 353 -12.26 -10.63 3.61
C THR A 353 -13.06 -10.11 2.42
N HIS A 354 -12.96 -8.82 2.08
CA HIS A 354 -13.65 -8.21 0.94
C HIS A 354 -13.03 -8.46 -0.46
N LYS A 355 -11.99 -9.31 -0.50
CA LYS A 355 -11.34 -9.80 -1.72
C LYS A 355 -11.82 -11.22 -2.00
N TYR A 356 -10.94 -12.22 -1.92
CA TYR A 356 -11.29 -13.63 -2.14
C TYR A 356 -12.04 -14.27 -0.98
N GLY A 357 -12.20 -13.58 0.15
CA GLY A 357 -13.19 -13.94 1.17
C GLY A 357 -14.64 -13.63 0.75
N PHE A 358 -14.83 -12.93 -0.37
CA PHE A 358 -16.11 -12.59 -0.99
C PHE A 358 -17.07 -11.77 -0.13
N ALA A 359 -16.60 -11.21 0.99
CA ALA A 359 -17.38 -10.30 1.83
C ALA A 359 -17.66 -8.97 1.10
N PRO A 360 -18.67 -8.20 1.56
CA PRO A 360 -18.90 -6.85 1.06
C PRO A 360 -17.67 -5.95 1.24
N LYS A 361 -17.52 -4.97 0.33
CA LYS A 361 -16.46 -3.94 0.42
C LYS A 361 -16.52 -3.24 1.77
N GLY A 362 -15.34 -2.88 2.28
CA GLY A 362 -15.19 -2.28 3.61
C GLY A 362 -14.87 -3.25 4.76
N ASN A 363 -14.45 -4.50 4.48
CA ASN A 363 -14.02 -5.46 5.51
C ASN A 363 -12.63 -6.06 5.26
N SER A 364 -11.83 -6.18 6.32
CA SER A 364 -10.55 -6.89 6.36
C SER A 364 -10.19 -7.29 7.80
N THR A 365 -9.07 -7.98 7.99
CA THR A 365 -8.58 -8.40 9.30
C THR A 365 -7.08 -8.14 9.46
N CYS A 366 -6.69 -7.69 10.65
CA CYS A 366 -5.30 -7.61 11.09
C CYS A 366 -5.10 -8.60 12.24
N LEU A 367 -4.27 -9.61 11.99
CA LEU A 367 -4.04 -10.74 12.88
C LEU A 367 -2.66 -10.64 13.51
N TYR A 368 -2.53 -11.13 14.74
CA TYR A 368 -1.32 -11.11 15.52
C TYR A 368 -1.09 -12.46 16.19
N ARG A 369 0.17 -12.89 16.21
CA ARG A 369 0.57 -14.13 16.88
C ARG A 369 0.25 -14.14 18.38
N THR A 370 0.14 -12.97 19.02
CA THR A 370 -0.17 -12.88 20.46
C THR A 370 -1.11 -11.74 20.81
N GLU A 371 -1.84 -11.97 21.90
CA GLU A 371 -2.44 -11.01 22.85
C GLU A 371 -1.79 -9.63 22.85
N LYS A 372 -0.52 -9.69 23.25
CA LYS A 372 0.33 -8.54 23.54
C LYS A 372 0.65 -7.74 22.29
N LEU A 373 0.93 -8.39 21.17
CA LEU A 373 1.21 -7.71 19.89
C LEU A 373 0.00 -6.91 19.42
N ARG A 374 -1.21 -7.46 19.54
CA ARG A 374 -2.45 -6.72 19.23
C ARG A 374 -2.61 -5.51 20.15
N SER A 375 -2.30 -5.63 21.45
CA SER A 375 -2.52 -4.54 22.42
C SER A 375 -1.78 -3.24 22.10
N TYR A 376 -0.64 -3.30 21.39
CA TYR A 376 0.12 -2.11 20.99
C TYR A 376 -0.58 -1.24 19.93
N GLN A 377 -1.61 -1.77 19.28
CA GLN A 377 -2.35 -1.03 18.25
C GLN A 377 -3.51 -0.19 18.83
N TYR A 378 -3.96 -0.53 20.05
CA TYR A 378 -5.15 0.10 20.63
C TYR A 378 -4.92 1.58 20.92
N PHE A 379 -6.00 2.35 20.83
CA PHE A 379 -6.08 3.69 21.39
C PHE A 379 -6.91 3.63 22.67
N ILE A 380 -6.39 4.24 23.74
CA ILE A 380 -7.03 4.28 25.06
C ILE A 380 -6.86 5.71 25.60
N SER A 381 -7.97 6.34 25.95
CA SER A 381 -8.03 7.68 26.55
C SER A 381 -8.85 7.61 27.84
N PRO A 382 -8.19 7.47 29.01
CA PRO A 382 -8.87 7.26 30.29
C PRO A 382 -9.39 8.57 30.93
N ASP A 383 -8.89 9.72 30.52
CA ASP A 383 -9.08 11.03 31.13
C ASP A 383 -9.92 12.00 30.28
N TRP A 384 -10.54 11.51 29.21
CA TRP A 384 -11.45 12.31 28.38
C TRP A 384 -12.76 12.62 29.14
N SER A 385 -13.24 13.85 29.04
CA SER A 385 -14.44 14.32 29.76
C SER A 385 -15.74 13.60 29.36
N GLY A 386 -15.75 12.91 28.21
CA GLY A 386 -16.86 12.05 27.76
C GLY A 386 -16.86 10.65 28.37
N GLY A 387 -15.92 10.34 29.27
CA GLY A 387 -15.71 9.02 29.86
C GLY A 387 -14.53 8.27 29.23
N VAL A 388 -14.22 7.11 29.80
CA VAL A 388 -13.13 6.25 29.30
C VAL A 388 -13.42 5.84 27.87
N TYR A 389 -12.53 6.20 26.94
CA TYR A 389 -12.65 5.86 25.53
C TYR A 389 -11.60 4.84 25.12
N ALA A 390 -12.00 3.80 24.40
CA ALA A 390 -11.09 2.81 23.81
C ALA A 390 -11.57 2.39 22.42
N SER A 391 -10.63 2.28 21.48
CA SER A 391 -10.91 1.75 20.13
C SER A 391 -9.89 0.67 19.73
N PRO A 392 -10.34 -0.41 19.08
CA PRO A 392 -9.46 -1.51 18.68
C PRO A 392 -8.68 -1.22 17.38
N SER A 393 -9.17 -0.29 16.55
CA SER A 393 -8.59 0.15 15.28
C SER A 393 -8.74 1.67 15.08
N ILE A 394 -8.56 2.18 13.85
CA ILE A 394 -8.56 3.63 13.56
C ILE A 394 -9.91 4.27 13.89
N ALA A 395 -11.02 3.61 13.53
CA ALA A 395 -12.36 4.18 13.64
C ALA A 395 -12.96 4.02 15.04
N GLY A 396 -13.78 5.01 15.43
CA GLY A 396 -14.74 4.91 16.53
C GLY A 396 -16.01 4.19 16.08
N SER A 397 -17.00 4.96 15.63
CA SER A 397 -18.21 4.42 15.01
C SER A 397 -17.89 3.66 13.73
N ARG A 398 -18.48 2.47 13.56
CA ARG A 398 -18.27 1.60 12.40
C ARG A 398 -19.59 1.00 11.91
N PRO A 399 -19.71 0.65 10.61
CA PRO A 399 -20.93 0.04 10.07
C PRO A 399 -21.03 -1.44 10.45
N GLY A 400 -21.81 -1.77 11.48
CA GLY A 400 -22.07 -3.16 11.91
C GLY A 400 -22.73 -4.02 10.83
N ALA A 401 -23.45 -3.40 9.90
CA ALA A 401 -24.01 -4.07 8.72
C ALA A 401 -22.92 -4.72 7.82
N LEU A 402 -21.74 -4.10 7.70
CA LEU A 402 -20.62 -4.68 6.95
C LEU A 402 -20.06 -5.93 7.62
N ILE A 403 -19.99 -5.93 8.95
CA ILE A 403 -19.57 -7.09 9.75
C ILE A 403 -20.57 -8.24 9.55
N ALA A 404 -21.87 -7.94 9.57
CA ALA A 404 -22.91 -8.93 9.34
C ALA A 404 -22.81 -9.56 7.95
N GLY A 405 -22.68 -8.74 6.89
CA GLY A 405 -22.50 -9.23 5.53
C GLY A 405 -21.20 -10.04 5.36
N CYS A 406 -20.12 -9.65 6.03
CA CYS A 406 -18.88 -10.42 6.05
C CYS A 406 -19.09 -11.78 6.70
N TRP A 407 -19.67 -11.83 7.89
CA TRP A 407 -19.93 -13.08 8.60
C TRP A 407 -20.84 -14.00 7.78
N ALA A 408 -21.92 -13.46 7.20
CA ALA A 408 -22.83 -14.22 6.34
C ALA A 408 -22.11 -14.84 5.14
N SER A 409 -21.18 -14.10 4.52
CA SER A 409 -20.40 -14.60 3.39
C SER A 409 -19.48 -15.76 3.78
N LEU A 410 -18.75 -15.61 4.90
CA LEU A 410 -17.87 -16.68 5.39
C LEU A 410 -18.65 -17.95 5.73
N MET A 411 -19.82 -17.79 6.38
CA MET A 411 -20.70 -18.89 6.77
C MET A 411 -21.34 -19.58 5.55
N SER A 412 -21.79 -18.81 4.56
CA SER A 412 -22.49 -19.38 3.40
C SER A 412 -21.55 -20.06 2.42
N VAL A 413 -20.35 -19.52 2.22
CA VAL A 413 -19.36 -20.09 1.32
C VAL A 413 -18.72 -21.33 1.95
N GLY A 414 -18.31 -21.21 3.22
CA GLY A 414 -17.66 -22.29 3.96
C GLY A 414 -16.33 -22.74 3.35
N GLU A 415 -15.66 -23.66 4.03
CA GLU A 415 -14.34 -24.15 3.60
C GLU A 415 -14.37 -24.80 2.20
N LEU A 416 -15.35 -25.67 1.92
CA LEU A 416 -15.47 -26.33 0.63
C LEU A 416 -15.71 -25.33 -0.52
N GLY A 417 -16.48 -24.27 -0.27
CA GLY A 417 -16.69 -23.21 -1.25
C GLY A 417 -15.40 -22.45 -1.56
N TYR A 418 -14.60 -22.12 -0.53
CA TYR A 418 -13.30 -21.46 -0.75
C TYR A 418 -12.29 -22.36 -1.46
N ILE A 419 -12.25 -23.67 -1.15
CA ILE A 419 -11.41 -24.63 -1.89
C ILE A 419 -11.82 -24.68 -3.36
N LYS A 420 -13.13 -24.77 -3.65
CA LYS A 420 -13.66 -24.76 -5.02
C LYS A 420 -13.28 -23.48 -5.76
N SER A 421 -13.55 -22.32 -5.18
CA SER A 421 -13.21 -21.03 -5.80
C SER A 421 -11.70 -20.87 -5.99
N CYS A 422 -10.88 -21.39 -5.08
CA CYS A 422 -9.43 -21.43 -5.25
C CYS A 422 -9.04 -22.28 -6.46
N SER A 423 -9.60 -23.49 -6.59
CA SER A 423 -9.44 -24.36 -7.76
C SER A 423 -9.76 -23.64 -9.08
N GLU A 424 -10.88 -22.95 -9.14
CA GLU A 424 -11.36 -22.24 -10.34
C GLU A 424 -10.45 -21.05 -10.70
N ILE A 425 -10.15 -20.19 -9.73
CA ILE A 425 -9.41 -18.95 -9.94
C ILE A 425 -7.94 -19.23 -10.26
N VAL A 426 -7.27 -20.07 -9.46
CA VAL A 426 -5.86 -20.41 -9.68
C VAL A 426 -5.72 -21.28 -10.93
N GLY A 427 -6.69 -22.16 -11.20
CA GLY A 427 -6.74 -22.93 -12.45
C GLY A 427 -6.78 -22.04 -13.69
N ALA A 428 -7.68 -21.04 -13.73
CA ALA A 428 -7.74 -20.07 -14.83
C ALA A 428 -6.47 -19.21 -14.92
N THR A 429 -5.91 -18.81 -13.77
CA THR A 429 -4.65 -18.06 -13.69
C THR A 429 -3.49 -18.81 -14.34
N LYS A 430 -3.35 -20.11 -14.05
CA LYS A 430 -2.35 -20.98 -14.69
C LYS A 430 -2.56 -21.08 -16.19
N LYS A 431 -3.81 -21.27 -16.65
CA LYS A 431 -4.13 -21.33 -18.09
C LYS A 431 -3.77 -20.04 -18.83
N ILE A 432 -4.03 -18.87 -18.24
CA ILE A 432 -3.63 -17.57 -18.81
C ILE A 432 -2.09 -17.47 -18.88
N ALA A 433 -1.40 -17.78 -17.78
CA ALA A 433 0.07 -17.74 -17.75
C ALA A 433 0.70 -18.71 -18.77
N ASP A 434 0.13 -19.92 -18.91
CA ASP A 434 0.59 -20.93 -19.85
C ASP A 434 0.31 -20.53 -21.30
N ALA A 435 -0.83 -19.88 -21.58
CA ALA A 435 -1.11 -19.30 -22.89
C ALA A 435 -0.05 -18.26 -23.27
N ILE A 436 0.28 -17.34 -22.38
CA ILE A 436 1.31 -16.32 -22.64
C ILE A 436 2.70 -16.96 -22.88
N ARG A 437 3.04 -18.02 -22.12
CA ARG A 437 4.35 -18.69 -22.23
C ARG A 437 4.51 -19.57 -23.46
N HIS A 438 3.44 -20.24 -23.89
CA HIS A 438 3.55 -21.34 -24.85
C HIS A 438 2.78 -21.12 -26.16
N ASN A 439 1.81 -20.20 -26.20
CA ASN A 439 1.09 -19.92 -27.43
C ASN A 439 2.01 -19.18 -28.43
N PRO A 440 2.23 -19.71 -29.65
CA PRO A 440 3.09 -19.09 -30.65
C PRO A 440 2.70 -17.66 -31.05
N ALA A 441 1.42 -17.29 -30.91
CA ALA A 441 0.94 -15.94 -31.20
C ALA A 441 1.36 -14.92 -30.12
N LEU A 442 1.70 -15.38 -28.92
CA LEU A 442 2.01 -14.51 -27.77
C LEU A 442 3.47 -14.64 -27.31
N ASN A 443 4.02 -15.84 -27.28
CA ASN A 443 5.27 -16.13 -26.56
C ASN A 443 6.53 -15.53 -27.20
N SER A 444 6.48 -15.15 -28.49
CA SER A 444 7.55 -14.41 -29.16
C SER A 444 7.66 -12.98 -28.65
N ASP A 445 6.53 -12.41 -28.23
CA ASP A 445 6.40 -10.99 -27.96
C ASP A 445 6.19 -10.70 -26.47
N LEU A 446 5.57 -11.61 -25.71
CA LEU A 446 5.21 -11.44 -24.30
C LEU A 446 6.06 -12.32 -23.36
N GLU A 447 6.17 -11.86 -22.12
CA GLU A 447 6.87 -12.57 -21.04
C GLU A 447 6.13 -12.42 -19.71
N VAL A 448 5.79 -13.54 -19.07
CA VAL A 448 5.27 -13.53 -17.70
C VAL A 448 6.37 -13.14 -16.73
N LEU A 449 6.08 -12.18 -15.84
CA LEU A 449 7.02 -11.76 -14.81
C LEU A 449 7.01 -12.75 -13.65
N GLY A 450 8.12 -13.48 -13.48
CA GLY A 450 8.30 -14.45 -12.41
C GLY A 450 7.39 -15.68 -12.53
N HIS A 451 7.09 -16.28 -11.38
CA HIS A 451 6.30 -17.50 -11.28
C HIS A 451 5.07 -17.27 -10.37
N PRO A 452 3.95 -16.75 -10.91
CA PRO A 452 2.75 -16.52 -10.13
C PRO A 452 2.08 -17.84 -9.75
N LEU A 453 1.91 -18.07 -8.43
CA LEU A 453 1.27 -19.28 -7.87
C LEU A 453 -0.22 -19.11 -7.57
N VAL A 454 -0.75 -17.88 -7.63
CA VAL A 454 -2.07 -17.55 -7.06
C VAL A 454 -3.00 -16.98 -8.14
N SER A 455 -3.48 -15.75 -8.01
CA SER A 455 -4.53 -15.18 -8.85
C SER A 455 -4.07 -14.07 -9.79
N VAL A 456 -2.82 -13.64 -9.72
CA VAL A 456 -2.32 -12.51 -10.53
C VAL A 456 -1.31 -13.00 -11.53
N VAL A 457 -1.49 -12.66 -12.81
CA VAL A 457 -0.47 -12.81 -13.86
C VAL A 457 -0.05 -11.42 -14.31
N ALA A 458 1.21 -11.07 -14.07
CA ALA A 458 1.84 -9.91 -14.68
C ALA A 458 2.69 -10.34 -15.87
N PHE A 459 2.66 -9.56 -16.93
CA PHE A 459 3.48 -9.80 -18.11
C PHE A 459 3.94 -8.48 -18.74
N ASN A 460 5.10 -8.54 -19.38
CA ASN A 460 5.66 -7.46 -20.18
C ASN A 460 5.81 -7.91 -21.64
N SER A 461 6.13 -6.99 -22.55
CA SER A 461 6.57 -7.32 -23.89
C SER A 461 8.08 -7.17 -24.07
N LYS A 462 8.67 -8.08 -24.86
CA LYS A 462 10.08 -8.06 -25.27
C LYS A 462 10.32 -7.21 -26.52
N THR A 463 9.27 -7.04 -27.33
CA THR A 463 9.33 -6.51 -28.70
C THR A 463 8.50 -5.24 -28.87
N LEU A 464 7.36 -5.14 -28.18
CA LEU A 464 6.40 -4.05 -28.29
C LEU A 464 6.41 -3.13 -27.06
N ASP A 465 5.81 -1.95 -27.17
CA ASP A 465 5.45 -1.15 -26.00
C ASP A 465 4.24 -1.77 -25.29
N VAL A 466 4.46 -2.29 -24.08
CA VAL A 466 3.40 -2.93 -23.30
C VAL A 466 2.25 -1.98 -22.97
N TYR A 467 2.46 -0.67 -22.93
CA TYR A 467 1.38 0.27 -22.67
C TYR A 467 0.47 0.49 -23.88
N ASP A 468 1.00 0.34 -25.10
CA ASP A 468 0.16 0.35 -26.32
C ASP A 468 -0.74 -0.89 -26.33
N ILE A 469 -0.23 -2.05 -25.88
CA ILE A 469 -1.06 -3.26 -25.66
C ILE A 469 -2.14 -2.99 -24.61
N ALA A 470 -1.82 -2.29 -23.51
CA ALA A 470 -2.78 -1.97 -22.46
C ALA A 470 -3.92 -1.10 -23.01
N ASP A 471 -3.58 -0.04 -23.74
CA ASP A 471 -4.55 0.89 -24.32
C ASP A 471 -5.40 0.21 -25.41
N ALA A 472 -4.83 -0.70 -26.20
CA ALA A 472 -5.56 -1.50 -27.19
C ALA A 472 -6.50 -2.55 -26.55
N MET A 473 -6.09 -3.16 -25.44
CA MET A 473 -6.97 -4.02 -24.63
C MET A 473 -8.14 -3.21 -24.04
N THR A 474 -7.89 -1.99 -23.56
CA THR A 474 -8.95 -1.06 -23.12
C THR A 474 -9.91 -0.70 -24.25
N ALA A 475 -9.44 -0.50 -25.48
CA ALA A 475 -10.32 -0.28 -26.63
C ALA A 475 -11.23 -1.49 -26.95
N LYS A 476 -10.87 -2.70 -26.51
CA LYS A 476 -11.70 -3.91 -26.56
C LYS A 476 -12.61 -4.09 -25.32
N GLY A 477 -12.60 -3.14 -24.39
CA GLY A 477 -13.41 -3.16 -23.17
C GLY A 477 -12.71 -3.74 -21.95
N TRP A 478 -11.45 -4.19 -22.05
CA TRP A 478 -10.71 -4.75 -20.92
C TRP A 478 -10.15 -3.66 -20.01
N HIS A 479 -10.39 -3.79 -18.71
CA HIS A 479 -9.82 -2.92 -17.69
C HIS A 479 -8.74 -3.68 -16.90
N LEU A 480 -7.56 -3.78 -17.51
CA LEU A 480 -6.36 -4.37 -16.92
C LEU A 480 -5.55 -3.32 -16.14
N ASN A 481 -4.66 -3.76 -15.25
CA ASN A 481 -3.83 -2.81 -14.49
C ASN A 481 -2.48 -2.62 -15.15
N SER A 482 -2.18 -1.39 -15.57
CA SER A 482 -0.85 -0.97 -16.03
C SER A 482 0.10 -0.81 -14.84
N LEU A 483 1.31 -1.37 -14.97
CA LEU A 483 2.36 -1.40 -13.96
C LEU A 483 3.59 -0.62 -14.40
N GLN A 484 4.54 -0.42 -13.48
CA GLN A 484 5.80 0.26 -13.77
C GLN A 484 6.94 -0.25 -12.89
N SER A 485 8.17 -0.13 -13.39
CA SER A 485 9.40 -0.60 -12.74
C SER A 485 9.40 -2.11 -12.40
N PRO A 486 9.35 -3.00 -13.41
CA PRO A 486 9.41 -2.73 -14.86
C PRO A 486 8.05 -2.39 -15.49
N PRO A 487 8.02 -1.83 -16.72
CA PRO A 487 6.78 -1.76 -17.50
C PRO A 487 6.14 -3.14 -17.61
N ALA A 488 4.83 -3.21 -17.37
CA ALA A 488 4.04 -4.44 -17.46
C ALA A 488 2.55 -4.12 -17.42
N ILE A 489 1.73 -5.12 -17.71
CA ILE A 489 0.30 -5.17 -17.37
C ILE A 489 0.09 -6.38 -16.47
N HIS A 490 -0.89 -6.33 -15.57
CA HIS A 490 -1.39 -7.54 -14.96
C HIS A 490 -2.90 -7.72 -15.08
N VAL A 491 -3.30 -8.97 -14.87
CA VAL A 491 -4.68 -9.37 -14.58
C VAL A 491 -4.72 -10.06 -13.22
N ALA A 492 -5.58 -9.57 -12.33
CA ALA A 492 -5.96 -10.25 -11.09
C ALA A 492 -7.25 -11.02 -11.34
N VAL A 493 -7.13 -12.34 -11.50
CA VAL A 493 -8.23 -13.25 -11.82
C VAL A 493 -9.19 -13.35 -10.64
N THR A 494 -10.48 -13.23 -10.95
CA THR A 494 -11.62 -13.34 -10.03
C THR A 494 -12.68 -14.27 -10.65
N LEU A 495 -13.73 -14.63 -9.91
CA LEU A 495 -14.79 -15.51 -10.45
C LEU A 495 -15.43 -14.97 -11.75
N PRO A 496 -15.65 -13.65 -11.94
CA PRO A 496 -16.04 -13.11 -13.24
C PRO A 496 -15.05 -13.43 -14.37
N ILE A 497 -13.74 -13.22 -14.17
CA ILE A 497 -12.71 -13.49 -15.19
C ILE A 497 -12.61 -14.99 -15.51
N VAL A 498 -12.82 -15.87 -14.52
CA VAL A 498 -12.86 -17.33 -14.75
C VAL A 498 -13.85 -17.72 -15.85
N LYS A 499 -14.93 -16.97 -16.05
CA LYS A 499 -15.92 -17.24 -17.10
C LYS A 499 -15.46 -16.84 -18.51
N VAL A 500 -14.48 -15.96 -18.61
CA VAL A 500 -14.10 -15.28 -19.88
C VAL A 500 -12.59 -15.29 -20.15
N TRP A 501 -11.81 -16.09 -19.43
CA TRP A 501 -10.35 -16.11 -19.58
C TRP A 501 -9.89 -16.52 -21.00
N GLU A 502 -10.64 -17.38 -21.70
CA GLU A 502 -10.34 -17.75 -23.10
C GLU A 502 -10.50 -16.55 -24.03
N LYS A 503 -11.54 -15.74 -23.80
CA LYS A 503 -11.75 -14.49 -24.54
C LYS A 503 -10.64 -13.47 -24.25
N LEU A 504 -10.16 -13.39 -23.01
CA LEU A 504 -9.01 -12.55 -22.65
C LEU A 504 -7.79 -12.92 -23.50
N VAL A 505 -7.48 -14.22 -23.60
CA VAL A 505 -6.35 -14.71 -24.38
C VAL A 505 -6.54 -14.42 -25.87
N ALA A 506 -7.72 -14.71 -26.44
CA ALA A 506 -8.00 -14.45 -27.85
C ALA A 506 -7.95 -12.95 -28.20
N ASP A 507 -8.46 -12.08 -27.32
CA ASP A 507 -8.37 -10.63 -27.53
C ASP A 507 -6.92 -10.13 -27.39
N LEU A 508 -6.13 -10.71 -26.48
CA LEU A 508 -4.72 -10.40 -26.32
C LEU A 508 -3.91 -10.78 -27.57
N GLU A 509 -4.19 -11.95 -28.18
CA GLU A 509 -3.59 -12.36 -29.45
C GLU A 509 -3.90 -11.36 -30.57
N ALA A 510 -5.17 -10.98 -30.71
CA ALA A 510 -5.60 -10.02 -31.72
C ALA A 510 -4.95 -8.63 -31.52
N VAL A 511 -4.77 -8.21 -30.26
CA VAL A 511 -4.10 -6.94 -29.93
C VAL A 511 -2.61 -7.01 -30.25
N VAL A 512 -1.92 -8.08 -29.87
CA VAL A 512 -0.49 -8.25 -30.14
C VAL A 512 -0.22 -8.22 -31.65
N GLU A 513 -1.01 -8.95 -32.45
CA GLU A 513 -0.85 -8.90 -33.92
C GLU A 513 -1.20 -7.53 -34.49
N GLY A 514 -2.24 -6.88 -33.98
CA GLY A 514 -2.62 -5.51 -34.39
C GLY A 514 -1.52 -4.48 -34.11
N GLU A 515 -0.84 -4.55 -32.96
CA GLU A 515 0.28 -3.67 -32.63
C GLU A 515 1.52 -3.97 -33.49
N LYS A 516 1.80 -5.25 -33.79
CA LYS A 516 2.87 -5.64 -34.72
C LYS A 516 2.64 -5.09 -36.12
N GLU A 517 1.41 -5.15 -36.60
CA GLU A 517 1.06 -4.61 -37.92
C GLU A 517 1.21 -3.08 -37.95
N LYS A 518 0.80 -2.37 -36.88
CA LYS A 518 1.05 -0.93 -36.75
C LYS A 518 2.55 -0.60 -36.79
N GLU A 519 3.40 -1.39 -36.14
CA GLU A 519 4.85 -1.23 -36.21
C GLU A 519 5.39 -1.47 -37.63
N ARG A 520 4.95 -2.54 -38.31
CA ARG A 520 5.36 -2.85 -39.69
C ARG A 520 5.00 -1.73 -40.65
N VAL A 521 3.76 -1.21 -40.59
CA VAL A 521 3.31 -0.09 -41.41
C VAL A 521 4.15 1.16 -41.14
N ARG A 522 4.42 1.49 -39.87
CA ARG A 522 5.28 2.63 -39.52
C ARG A 522 6.68 2.50 -40.14
N VAL A 523 7.30 1.33 -40.01
CA VAL A 523 8.62 1.06 -40.57
C VAL A 523 8.60 1.15 -42.10
N ALA A 524 7.57 0.61 -42.76
CA ALA A 524 7.39 0.71 -44.21
C ALA A 524 7.19 2.15 -44.69
N GLU A 525 6.54 3.00 -43.90
CA GLU A 525 6.38 4.44 -44.15
C GLU A 525 7.65 5.27 -43.84
N GLY A 526 8.76 4.63 -43.47
CA GLY A 526 10.00 5.31 -43.07
C GLY A 526 9.93 6.01 -41.71
N LYS A 527 8.87 5.75 -40.92
CA LYS A 527 8.77 6.19 -39.52
C LYS A 527 9.47 5.15 -38.64
N GLY A 528 10.05 5.57 -37.51
CA GLY A 528 10.66 4.63 -36.56
C GLY A 528 9.65 3.62 -36.03
N ALA A 529 10.14 2.46 -35.55
CA ALA A 529 9.27 1.39 -35.02
C ALA A 529 8.36 1.86 -33.88
N LYS A 530 8.87 2.75 -33.01
CA LYS A 530 8.11 3.35 -31.92
C LYS A 530 7.19 4.46 -32.41
N GLY A 531 5.88 4.28 -32.18
CA GLY A 531 4.86 5.30 -32.44
C GLY A 531 4.90 6.46 -31.44
N LYS A 532 4.05 7.46 -31.67
CA LYS A 532 3.73 8.46 -30.63
C LYS A 532 2.86 7.79 -29.56
N SER A 533 3.20 7.95 -28.29
CA SER A 533 2.40 7.51 -27.14
C SER A 533 1.10 8.34 -27.07
N LEU A 534 0.01 7.79 -27.57
CA LEU A 534 -1.28 8.50 -27.68
C LEU A 534 -2.31 8.06 -26.64
N GLY A 535 -2.18 6.86 -26.07
CA GLY A 535 -3.10 6.33 -25.08
C GLY A 535 -2.78 6.77 -23.64
N ASP A 536 -3.77 6.63 -22.75
CA ASP A 536 -3.68 7.16 -21.40
C ASP A 536 -2.64 6.39 -20.56
N SER A 537 -2.53 5.07 -20.74
CA SER A 537 -1.51 4.25 -20.06
C SER A 537 -0.11 4.62 -20.56
N ALA A 538 0.07 4.72 -21.88
CA ALA A 538 1.35 5.08 -22.47
C ALA A 538 1.82 6.49 -22.02
N ALA A 539 0.89 7.44 -21.92
CA ALA A 539 1.20 8.79 -21.44
C ALA A 539 1.56 8.82 -19.95
N LEU A 540 0.77 8.18 -19.08
CA LEU A 540 0.98 8.23 -17.64
C LEU A 540 2.17 7.37 -17.20
N TYR A 541 2.23 6.12 -17.63
CA TYR A 541 3.23 5.17 -17.16
C TYR A 541 4.49 5.12 -18.04
N GLY A 542 4.35 5.28 -19.36
CA GLY A 542 5.50 5.36 -20.27
C GLY A 542 6.25 6.69 -20.15
N VAL A 543 5.57 7.80 -20.45
CA VAL A 543 6.21 9.12 -20.49
C VAL A 543 6.41 9.70 -19.08
N ALA A 544 5.34 9.93 -18.32
CA ALA A 544 5.47 10.54 -16.99
C ALA A 544 6.12 9.58 -15.97
N GLY A 545 5.82 8.28 -16.09
CA GLY A 545 6.41 7.20 -15.29
C GLY A 545 7.90 6.94 -15.52
N SER A 546 8.52 7.46 -16.60
CA SER A 546 9.98 7.36 -16.83
C SER A 546 10.79 8.55 -16.29
N LEU A 547 10.13 9.64 -15.88
CA LEU A 547 10.82 10.86 -15.41
C LEU A 547 11.59 10.63 -14.09
N PRO A 548 12.83 11.16 -13.94
CA PRO A 548 13.62 11.00 -12.71
C PRO A 548 13.00 11.67 -11.48
N ASN A 549 12.31 12.81 -11.68
CA ASN A 549 11.55 13.48 -10.65
C ASN A 549 10.05 13.24 -10.88
N LYS A 550 9.36 12.76 -9.86
CA LYS A 550 7.94 12.39 -9.92
C LYS A 550 6.98 13.53 -9.56
N SER A 551 7.46 14.77 -9.39
CA SER A 551 6.59 15.91 -9.03
C SER A 551 5.44 16.12 -10.01
N VAL A 552 5.69 15.96 -11.32
CA VAL A 552 4.64 16.06 -12.35
C VAL A 552 3.58 14.99 -12.17
N VAL A 553 3.97 13.75 -11.87
CA VAL A 553 3.04 12.64 -11.58
C VAL A 553 2.23 12.92 -10.32
N VAL A 554 2.87 13.50 -9.29
CA VAL A 554 2.18 13.91 -8.05
C VAL A 554 1.14 14.98 -8.35
N GLU A 555 1.48 16.02 -9.11
CA GLU A 555 0.52 17.08 -9.49
C GLU A 555 -0.64 16.53 -10.32
N LEU A 556 -0.39 15.64 -11.28
CA LEU A 556 -1.43 14.96 -12.06
C LEU A 556 -2.33 14.09 -11.17
N ALA A 557 -1.74 13.30 -10.26
CA ALA A 557 -2.50 12.46 -9.34
C ALA A 557 -3.34 13.30 -8.37
N SER A 558 -2.82 14.41 -7.86
CA SER A 558 -3.58 15.37 -7.05
C SER A 558 -4.75 15.96 -7.84
N GLY A 559 -4.53 16.42 -9.06
CA GLY A 559 -5.60 16.93 -9.92
C GLY A 559 -6.66 15.88 -10.28
N PHE A 560 -6.26 14.62 -10.46
CA PHE A 560 -7.18 13.50 -10.59
C PHE A 560 -8.04 13.33 -9.33
N LEU A 561 -7.44 13.33 -8.13
CA LEU A 561 -8.18 13.22 -6.88
C LEU A 561 -9.16 14.38 -6.69
N ASP A 562 -8.75 15.62 -6.96
CA ASP A 562 -9.65 16.79 -6.89
C ASP A 562 -10.82 16.66 -7.87
N THR A 563 -10.57 16.07 -9.05
CA THR A 563 -11.60 15.84 -10.07
C THR A 563 -12.68 14.87 -9.60
N LEU A 564 -12.34 13.86 -8.79
CA LEU A 564 -13.32 12.90 -8.25
C LEU A 564 -14.36 13.54 -7.33
N TYR A 565 -14.08 14.73 -6.79
CA TYR A 565 -14.98 15.48 -5.91
C TYR A 565 -15.60 16.70 -6.60
N LYS A 566 -15.45 16.84 -7.92
CA LYS A 566 -16.16 17.87 -8.69
C LYS A 566 -17.57 17.41 -8.98
N ALA A 567 -18.54 18.18 -8.48
CA ALA A 567 -19.96 18.06 -8.81
C ALA A 567 -20.31 18.99 -9.96
#